data_AF-A0A4V1B8A4-F1
#
_entry.id   AF-A0A4V1B8A4-F1
#
_cell.length_a   1.000
_cell.length_b   1.000
_cell.length_c   1.000
_cell.angle_alpha   90.00
_cell.angle_beta   90.00
_cell.angle_gamma   90.00
#
_symmetry.space_group_name_H-M   'P 1'
#
loop_
_entity.id
_entity.type
_entity.pdbx_description
1 polymer ?
#
loop_
_entity_poly.entity_id
_entity_poly.type
_entity_poly.pdbx_seq_one_letter_code
_entity_poly.pdbx_strand_id
1 'polypeptide(L)' 'MSSTTDKISGVANEATGKVKQTIGRAVGSDKLEAEGLAQEAKGEAQKLAGDAKGAIKNAANKVADVANKKL' A
#
# COMPACT_ATOMS: atom_id res chain seq x y z
N MET A 1 -3.17 -17.18 -3.15
CA MET A 1 -2.22 -16.33 -3.90
C MET A 1 -2.81 -14.93 -4.01
N SER A 2 -2.25 -13.91 -3.33
CA SER A 2 -2.72 -12.50 -3.37
C SER A 2 -1.55 -11.51 -3.23
N SER A 3 -0.44 -11.92 -2.62
CA SER A 3 0.66 -11.03 -2.23
C SER A 3 1.44 -10.36 -3.37
N THR A 4 1.30 -10.84 -4.61
CA THR A 4 1.98 -10.24 -5.77
C THR A 4 1.10 -9.18 -6.44
N THR A 5 -0.19 -9.45 -6.62
CA THR A 5 -1.17 -8.51 -7.19
C THR A 5 -1.39 -7.28 -6.31
N ASP A 6 -1.44 -7.46 -4.99
CA ASP A 6 -1.62 -6.36 -4.04
C ASP A 6 -0.39 -5.42 -4.02
N LYS A 7 0.82 -5.99 -4.09
CA LYS A 7 2.06 -5.20 -4.18
C LYS A 7 2.21 -4.47 -5.51
N ILE A 8 1.85 -5.12 -6.63
CA ILE A 8 1.88 -4.49 -7.96
C ILE A 8 0.86 -3.35 -8.04
N SER A 9 -0.34 -3.53 -7.50
CA SER A 9 -1.37 -2.49 -7.46
C SER A 9 -0.95 -1.29 -6.61
N GLY A 10 -0.24 -1.53 -5.50
CA GLY A 10 0.33 -0.47 -4.67
C GLY A 10 1.36 0.36 -5.44
N VAL A 11 2.31 -0.30 -6.11
CA VAL A 11 3.34 0.38 -6.91
C VAL A 11 2.75 1.13 -8.11
N ALA A 12 1.73 0.56 -8.78
CA ALA A 12 1.05 1.21 -9.89
C ALA A 12 0.30 2.48 -9.47
N ASN A 13 -0.36 2.46 -8.31
CA ASN A 13 -1.03 3.64 -7.76
C ASN A 13 -0.03 4.71 -7.30
N GLU A 14 1.09 4.33 -6.69
CA GLU A 14 2.16 5.24 -6.27
C GLU A 14 2.79 5.93 -7.51
N ALA A 15 3.05 5.17 -8.57
CA ALA A 15 3.56 5.70 -9.83
C ALA A 15 2.56 6.66 -10.50
N THR A 16 1.28 6.30 -10.53
CA THR A 16 0.23 7.14 -11.10
C THR A 16 0.05 8.44 -10.31
N GLY A 17 0.14 8.39 -8.98
CA GLY A 17 0.09 9.57 -8.11
C GLY A 17 1.24 10.54 -8.38
N LYS A 18 2.47 10.04 -8.45
CA LYS A 18 3.66 10.84 -8.81
C LYS A 18 3.53 11.47 -10.19
N VAL A 19 3.02 10.72 -11.17
CA VAL A 19 2.76 11.24 -12.53
C VAL A 19 1.72 12.36 -12.49
N LYS A 20 0.61 12.21 -11.76
CA LYS A 20 -0.40 13.27 -11.59
C LYS A 20 0.15 14.52 -10.89
N GLN A 21 0.96 14.36 -9.86
CA GLN A 21 1.66 15.50 -9.22
C GLN A 21 2.59 16.21 -10.19
N THR A 22 3.38 15.45 -10.96
CA THR A 22 4.35 16.01 -11.90
C THR A 22 3.66 16.75 -13.03
N ILE A 23 2.62 16.16 -13.61
CA ILE A 23 1.80 16.80 -14.65
C ILE A 23 1.05 18.00 -14.05
N GLY A 24 0.43 17.85 -12.89
CA GLY A 24 -0.28 18.93 -12.18
C GLY A 24 0.58 20.16 -11.95
N ARG A 25 1.84 19.97 -11.50
CA ARG A 25 2.82 21.06 -11.38
C ARG A 25 3.21 21.66 -12.73
N ALA A 26 3.39 20.83 -13.74
CA ALA A 26 3.79 21.28 -15.08
C ALA A 26 2.69 22.10 -15.80
N VAL A 27 1.42 21.76 -15.59
CA VAL A 27 0.26 22.51 -16.14
C VAL A 27 -0.35 23.52 -15.17
N GLY A 28 0.21 23.69 -13.97
CA GLY A 28 -0.30 24.65 -12.97
C GLY A 28 -1.71 24.34 -12.46
N SER A 29 -2.06 23.06 -12.33
CA SER A 29 -3.38 22.61 -11.89
C SER A 29 -3.35 22.15 -10.43
N ASP A 30 -3.72 23.04 -9.52
CA ASP A 30 -3.80 22.79 -8.07
C ASP A 30 -4.64 21.55 -7.72
N LYS A 31 -5.68 21.28 -8.53
CA LYS A 31 -6.54 20.12 -8.37
C LYS A 31 -5.78 18.80 -8.57
N LEU A 32 -4.94 18.71 -9.60
CA LEU A 32 -4.15 17.50 -9.88
C LEU A 32 -3.07 17.27 -8.83
N GLU A 33 -2.45 18.33 -8.32
CA GLU A 33 -1.48 18.23 -7.23
C GLU A 33 -2.14 17.80 -5.92
N ALA A 34 -3.30 18.37 -5.58
CA ALA A 34 -4.09 17.99 -4.42
C ALA A 34 -4.58 16.53 -4.49
N GLU A 35 -5.07 16.09 -5.66
CA GLU A 35 -5.45 14.69 -5.87
C GLU A 35 -4.27 13.73 -5.72
N GLY A 36 -3.08 14.11 -6.21
CA GLY A 36 -1.86 13.33 -6.06
C GLY A 36 -1.44 13.19 -4.59
N LEU A 37 -1.41 14.28 -3.84
CA LEU A 37 -1.12 14.29 -2.40
C LEU A 37 -2.12 13.45 -1.60
N ALA A 38 -3.42 13.56 -1.92
CA ALA A 38 -4.44 12.76 -1.27
C ALA A 38 -4.30 11.26 -1.58
N GLN A 39 -3.94 10.89 -2.81
CA GLN A 39 -3.66 9.50 -3.17
C GLN A 39 -2.41 8.96 -2.46
N GLU A 40 -1.35 9.77 -2.34
CA GLU A 40 -0.11 9.40 -1.65
C GLU A 40 -0.37 9.13 -0.15
N ALA A 41 -1.04 10.06 0.52
CA ALA A 41 -1.42 9.90 1.93
C ALA A 41 -2.31 8.67 2.18
N LYS A 42 -3.28 8.43 1.28
CA LYS A 42 -4.12 7.23 1.34
C LYS A 42 -3.30 5.95 1.13
N GLY A 43 -2.35 5.97 0.20
CA GLY A 43 -1.45 4.87 -0.10
C GLY A 43 -0.55 4.52 1.08
N GLU A 44 0.05 5.52 1.72
CA GLU A 44 0.86 5.34 2.94
C GLU A 44 0.02 4.78 4.09
N ALA A 45 -1.17 5.33 4.33
CA ALA A 45 -2.07 4.82 5.37
C ALA A 45 -2.45 3.35 5.12
N GLN A 46 -2.72 2.97 3.86
CA GLN A 46 -3.00 1.58 3.49
C GLN A 46 -1.78 0.67 3.65
N LYS A 47 -0.58 1.14 3.32
CA LYS A 47 0.69 0.41 3.54
C LYS A 47 0.88 0.13 5.02
N LEU A 48 0.76 1.15 5.87
CA LEU A 48 0.93 1.05 7.32
C LEU A 48 -0.08 0.06 7.93
N ALA A 49 -1.36 0.18 7.56
CA ALA A 49 -2.40 -0.72 8.02
C ALA A 49 -2.17 -2.16 7.51
N GLY A 50 -1.72 -2.31 6.27
CA GLY A 50 -1.36 -3.59 5.65
C GLY A 50 -0.20 -4.27 6.35
N ASP A 51 0.87 -3.52 6.67
CA ASP A 51 2.06 -4.02 7.36
C ASP A 51 1.73 -4.44 8.80
N ALA A 52 0.94 -3.65 9.53
CA ALA A 52 0.46 -4.01 10.87
C ALA A 52 -0.37 -5.30 10.83
N LYS A 53 -1.33 -5.40 9.89
CA LYS A 53 -2.15 -6.60 9.71
C LYS A 53 -1.30 -7.81 9.29
N GLY A 54 -0.29 -7.59 8.45
CA GLY A 54 0.66 -8.60 7.99
C GLY A 54 1.51 -9.15 9.13
N ALA A 55 2.02 -8.28 10.00
CA ALA A 55 2.78 -8.66 11.19
C ALA A 55 1.94 -9.52 12.15
N ILE A 56 0.71 -9.11 12.45
CA ILE A 56 -0.22 -9.85 13.30
C ILE A 56 -0.55 -11.21 12.68
N LYS A 57 -0.87 -11.24 11.38
CA LYS A 57 -1.20 -12.50 10.67
C LYS A 57 -0.01 -13.46 10.65
N ASN A 58 1.21 -12.96 10.46
CA ASN A 58 2.41 -13.77 10.50
C ASN A 58 2.70 -14.32 11.90
N ALA A 59 2.49 -13.52 12.95
CA ALA A 59 2.61 -13.98 14.33
C ALA A 59 1.57 -15.07 14.65
N ALA A 60 0.30 -14.84 14.31
CA ALA A 60 -0.76 -15.82 14.49
C ALA A 60 -0.49 -17.12 13.71
N ASN A 61 -0.07 -17.01 12.44
CA ASN A 61 0.30 -18.18 11.63
C ASN A 61 1.48 -18.93 12.25
N LYS A 62 2.54 -18.25 12.74
CA LYS A 62 3.66 -18.93 13.40
C LYS A 62 3.20 -19.68 14.66
N VAL A 63 2.31 -19.09 15.46
CA VAL A 63 1.75 -19.76 16.65
C VAL A 63 0.92 -20.97 16.25
N ALA A 64 0.08 -20.84 15.23
CA ALA A 64 -0.73 -21.93 14.70
C ALA A 64 0.14 -23.07 14.13
N ASP A 65 1.20 -22.74 13.39
CA ASP A 65 2.14 -23.71 12.80
C ASP A 65 2.91 -24.48 13.89
N VAL A 66 3.37 -23.78 14.94
CA VAL A 66 4.05 -24.39 16.10
C VAL A 66 3.10 -25.29 16.90
N ALA A 67 1.84 -24.90 17.06
CA ALA A 67 0.83 -25.73 17.72
C ALA A 67 0.48 -26.98 16.88
N ASN A 68 0.40 -26.84 15.56
CA ASN A 68 0.04 -27.94 14.66
C ASN A 68 1.20 -28.93 14.42
N LYS A 69 2.46 -28.50 14.59
CA LYS A 69 3.64 -29.37 14.43
C LYS A 69 3.97 -30.20 15.69
N LYS A 70 3.27 -29.98 16.81
CA LYS A 70 3.41 -30.72 18.06
C LYS A 70 2.29 -31.75 18.31
N LEU A 71 1.33 -31.86 17.40
CA LEU A 71 0.34 -32.95 17.29
C LEU A 71 0.80 -33.94 16.21
#